data_AF-F8FG43-F1
#
_entry.id   AF-F8FG43-F1
#
_cell.length_a   1.000
_cell.length_b   1.000
_cell.length_c   1.000
_cell.angle_alpha   90.00
_cell.angle_beta   90.00
_cell.angle_gamma   90.00
#
_symmetry.space_group_name_H-M   'P 1'
#
loop_
_entity.id
_entity.type
_entity.pdbx_description
1 polymer ?
#
loop_
_entity_poly.entity_id
_entity_poly.type
_entity_poly.pdbx_seq_one_letter_code
_entity_poly.pdbx_strand_id
1 'polypeptide(L)'
;MDDRLDRAPCGYLTVQEDCTILESNQTLAKLLGSESSKLAGRPLHSVLAVSSRIFFQIYFFPLMHLEGKVEEMYLSLQAVSGQEIPVLLNAVRREREGKTVFEFILVPMRRRMDYEQQLSASEHAVSKAKLELERLERTLERKRKEWLELNGRTPGGESAEAHSS
;
A
#
# COMPACT_ATOMS: atom_id res chain seq x y z
N MET A 1 17.49 25.24 9.55
CA MET A 1 16.20 24.97 8.88
C MET A 1 15.11 25.91 9.41
N ASP A 2 14.20 26.37 8.56
CA ASP A 2 12.99 27.11 8.96
C ASP A 2 11.96 26.20 9.64
N ASP A 3 11.16 26.69 10.60
CA ASP A 3 10.19 25.88 11.37
C ASP A 3 9.13 25.19 10.48
N ARG A 4 8.68 25.85 9.40
CA ARG A 4 7.70 25.26 8.48
C ARG A 4 8.27 24.06 7.73
N LEU A 5 9.55 24.13 7.36
CA LEU A 5 10.25 23.04 6.69
C LEU A 5 10.59 21.91 7.67
N ASP A 6 10.96 22.27 8.90
CA ASP A 6 11.28 21.31 9.96
C ASP A 6 10.08 20.43 10.34
N ARG A 7 8.87 20.99 10.25
CA ARG A 7 7.61 20.31 10.58
C ARG A 7 6.75 20.00 9.37
N ALA A 8 7.30 20.12 8.16
CA ALA A 8 6.59 19.80 6.93
C ALA A 8 6.07 18.36 6.96
N PRO A 9 4.88 18.06 6.38
CA PRO A 9 4.28 16.73 6.38
C PRO A 9 4.94 15.75 5.39
N CYS A 10 6.24 15.92 5.16
CA CYS A 10 7.10 15.07 4.35
C CYS A 10 8.47 14.99 5.02
N GLY A 11 9.21 13.93 4.74
CA GLY A 11 10.62 13.90 5.10
C GLY A 11 11.40 14.89 4.24
N TYR A 12 12.31 15.63 4.87
CA TYR A 12 13.26 16.49 4.18
C TYR A 12 14.65 16.20 4.74
N LEU A 13 15.63 16.09 3.86
CA LEU A 13 17.02 16.07 4.23
C LEU A 13 17.87 16.75 3.17
N THR A 14 18.99 17.30 3.60
CA THR A 14 20.05 17.72 2.70
C THR A 14 21.26 16.83 2.92
N VAL A 15 21.92 16.46 1.83
CA VAL A 15 23.11 15.64 1.89
C VAL A 15 24.16 16.20 0.94
N GLN A 16 25.41 16.08 1.33
CA GLN A 16 26.55 16.53 0.54
C GLN A 16 26.80 15.56 -0.64
N GLU A 17 27.61 15.98 -1.62
CA GLU A 17 27.91 15.17 -2.80
C GLU A 17 28.49 13.77 -2.49
N ASP A 18 29.20 13.62 -1.37
CA ASP A 18 29.73 12.35 -0.85
C ASP A 18 28.67 11.46 -0.16
N CYS A 19 27.39 11.83 -0.25
CA CYS A 19 26.27 11.19 0.42
C CYS A 19 26.26 11.34 1.96
N THR A 20 26.99 12.27 2.54
CA THR A 20 26.91 12.57 3.98
C THR A 20 25.68 13.43 4.28
N ILE A 21 24.83 12.98 5.20
CA ILE A 21 23.65 13.73 5.64
C ILE A 21 24.10 14.99 6.40
N LEU A 22 23.64 16.15 5.97
CA LEU A 22 23.95 17.43 6.60
C LEU A 22 22.89 17.80 7.64
N GLU A 23 21.62 17.82 7.22
CA GLU A 23 20.47 18.09 8.08
C GLU A 23 19.28 17.23 7.66
N SER A 24 18.37 16.99 8.60
CA SER A 24 17.09 16.34 8.38
C SER A 24 16.02 17.04 9.19
N ASN A 25 14.79 17.07 8.67
CA ASN A 25 13.67 17.62 9.40
C ASN A 25 13.13 16.65 10.47
N GLN A 26 12.38 17.18 11.44
CA GLN A 26 11.78 16.36 12.49
C GLN A 26 10.86 15.27 11.95
N THR A 27 10.15 15.51 10.85
CA THR A 27 9.23 14.52 10.26
C THR A 27 9.99 13.29 9.79
N LEU A 28 11.12 13.46 9.08
CA LEU A 28 11.97 12.33 8.66
C LEU A 28 12.58 11.62 9.86
N ALA A 29 13.07 12.37 10.85
CA ALA A 29 13.66 11.78 12.06
C ALA A 29 12.65 10.89 12.79
N LYS A 30 11.42 11.38 13.00
CA LYS A 30 10.31 10.61 13.58
C LYS A 30 9.97 9.37 12.76
N LEU A 31 9.92 9.51 11.43
CA LEU A 31 9.66 8.39 10.52
C LEU A 31 10.71 7.27 10.67
N LEU A 32 11.98 7.64 10.81
CA LEU A 32 13.09 6.70 11.01
C LEU A 32 13.20 6.16 12.44
N GLY A 33 12.39 6.68 13.39
CA GLY A 33 12.54 6.36 14.82
C GLY A 33 13.85 6.88 15.41
N SER A 34 14.35 8.01 14.91
CA SER A 34 15.61 8.66 15.32
C SER A 34 15.38 10.11 15.75
N GLU A 35 16.42 10.73 16.31
CA GLU A 35 16.52 12.19 16.46
C GLU A 35 17.23 12.78 15.23
N SER A 36 16.89 14.00 14.83
CA SER A 36 17.49 14.67 13.67
C SER A 36 18.99 14.90 13.86
N SER A 37 19.42 15.24 15.07
CA SER A 37 20.83 15.40 15.48
C SER A 37 21.67 14.13 15.27
N LYS A 38 21.06 12.94 15.41
CA LYS A 38 21.73 11.65 15.23
C LYS A 38 21.90 11.27 13.76
N LEU A 39 21.16 11.91 12.85
CA LEU A 39 21.22 11.65 11.41
C LEU A 39 22.34 12.46 10.74
N ALA A 40 22.60 13.68 11.22
CA ALA A 40 23.69 14.51 10.71
C ALA A 40 25.05 13.81 10.83
N GLY A 41 25.88 13.93 9.79
CA GLY A 41 27.20 13.29 9.70
C GLY A 41 27.17 11.80 9.37
N ARG A 42 26.00 11.16 9.32
CA ARG A 42 25.88 9.76 8.87
C ARG A 42 25.82 9.69 7.35
N PRO A 43 26.31 8.60 6.75
CA PRO A 43 26.13 8.39 5.33
C PRO A 43 24.66 8.05 5.02
N LEU A 44 24.15 8.54 3.89
CA LEU A 44 22.76 8.33 3.45
C LEU A 44 22.38 6.84 3.38
N HIS A 45 23.30 5.97 2.96
CA HIS A 45 23.04 4.53 2.89
C HIS A 45 22.70 3.89 4.25
N SER A 46 23.03 4.55 5.37
CA SER A 46 22.69 4.07 6.72
C SER A 46 21.20 4.12 7.01
N VAL A 47 20.45 4.99 6.31
CA VAL A 47 18.99 5.11 6.44
C VAL A 47 18.24 4.48 5.26
N LEU A 48 18.97 3.92 4.28
CA LEU A 48 18.39 3.17 3.16
C LEU A 48 18.33 1.68 3.49
N ALA A 49 17.19 1.05 3.14
CA ALA A 49 17.07 -0.39 3.12
C ALA A 49 18.13 -1.00 2.19
N VAL A 50 18.59 -2.22 2.49
CA VAL A 50 19.68 -2.87 1.74
C VAL A 50 19.35 -2.98 0.24
N SER A 51 18.11 -3.34 -0.08
CA SER A 51 17.56 -3.42 -1.45
C SER A 51 17.65 -2.09 -2.21
N SER A 52 17.56 -0.97 -1.49
CA SER A 52 17.52 0.37 -2.08
C SER A 52 18.90 0.97 -2.30
N ARG A 53 19.96 0.46 -1.66
CA ARG A 53 21.32 1.04 -1.73
C ARG A 53 21.92 0.93 -3.14
N ILE A 54 21.87 -0.26 -3.73
CA ILE A 54 22.42 -0.51 -5.07
C ILE A 54 21.60 0.26 -6.11
N PHE A 55 20.27 0.20 -5.99
CA PHE A 55 19.38 0.94 -6.89
C PHE A 55 19.65 2.45 -6.82
N PHE A 56 19.76 3.01 -5.63
CA PHE A 56 20.13 4.41 -5.45
C PHE A 56 21.46 4.73 -6.16
N GLN A 57 22.51 3.93 -5.92
CA GLN A 57 23.81 4.19 -6.54
C GLN A 57 23.79 4.13 -8.08
N ILE A 58 23.05 3.18 -8.66
CA ILE A 58 23.02 2.98 -10.12
C ILE A 58 22.19 4.06 -10.81
N TYR A 59 21.07 4.50 -10.22
CA TYR A 59 20.12 5.38 -10.91
C TYR A 59 20.18 6.83 -10.44
N PHE A 60 20.44 7.09 -9.16
CA PHE A 60 20.42 8.45 -8.61
C PHE A 60 21.53 9.31 -9.21
N PHE A 61 22.78 8.84 -9.15
CA PHE A 61 23.92 9.66 -9.59
C PHE A 61 23.87 10.02 -11.09
N PRO A 62 23.53 9.09 -12.01
CA PRO A 62 23.36 9.46 -13.42
C PRO A 62 22.28 10.53 -13.63
N LEU A 63 21.13 10.40 -12.97
CA LEU A 63 20.05 11.40 -13.07
C LEU A 63 20.48 12.76 -12.50
N MET A 64 21.15 12.77 -11.34
CA MET A 64 21.68 14.00 -10.76
C MET A 64 22.76 14.65 -11.63
N HIS A 65 23.56 13.87 -12.35
CA HIS A 65 24.58 14.39 -13.25
C HIS A 65 23.98 14.99 -14.53
N LEU A 66 23.04 14.27 -15.16
CA LEU A 66 22.43 14.64 -16.44
C LEU A 66 21.37 15.74 -16.29
N GLU A 67 20.48 15.62 -15.31
CA GLU A 67 19.30 16.49 -15.17
C GLU A 67 19.40 17.43 -13.97
N GLY A 68 20.29 17.15 -13.02
CA GLY A 68 20.39 17.93 -11.78
C GLY A 68 19.18 17.78 -10.85
N LYS A 69 18.25 16.87 -11.15
CA LYS A 69 17.06 16.58 -10.35
C LYS A 69 16.60 15.14 -10.55
N VAL A 70 15.79 14.68 -9.61
CA VAL A 70 15.02 13.43 -9.66
C VAL A 70 13.60 13.81 -9.27
N GLU A 71 12.65 13.66 -10.20
CA GLU A 71 11.23 13.97 -9.93
C GLU A 71 10.50 12.82 -9.24
N GLU A 72 10.90 11.58 -9.50
CA GLU A 72 10.24 10.42 -8.91
C GLU A 72 11.18 9.22 -8.83
N MET A 73 11.53 8.81 -7.61
CA MET A 73 12.30 7.59 -7.37
C MET A 73 11.70 6.81 -6.21
N TYR A 74 11.38 5.54 -6.45
CA TYR A 74 10.81 4.65 -5.46
C TYR A 74 11.93 3.91 -4.73
N LEU A 75 11.94 4.00 -3.40
CA LEU A 75 12.89 3.27 -2.56
C LEU A 75 12.32 3.01 -1.17
N SER A 76 13.05 2.24 -0.37
CA SER A 76 12.69 1.99 1.04
C SER A 76 13.75 2.54 1.98
N LEU A 77 13.30 3.25 3.00
CA LEU A 77 14.11 3.64 4.15
C LEU A 77 14.13 2.52 5.18
N GLN A 78 15.19 2.49 5.98
CA GLN A 78 15.36 1.55 7.08
C GLN A 78 15.22 2.31 8.41
N ALA A 79 14.11 2.10 9.12
CA ALA A 79 13.92 2.65 10.45
C ALA A 79 14.83 1.94 11.47
N VAL A 80 15.11 2.61 12.60
CA VAL A 80 15.89 2.08 13.71
C VAL A 80 15.28 0.79 14.28
N SER A 81 13.95 0.65 14.20
CA SER A 81 13.23 -0.56 14.61
C SER A 81 13.48 -1.78 13.72
N GLY A 82 14.12 -1.61 12.57
CA GLY A 82 14.24 -2.65 11.54
C GLY A 82 13.08 -2.65 10.52
N GLN A 83 12.08 -1.79 10.69
CA GLN A 83 10.99 -1.66 9.72
C GLN A 83 11.46 -0.98 8.42
N GLU A 84 11.14 -1.58 7.28
CA GLU A 84 11.29 -0.93 5.98
C GLU A 84 10.10 -0.02 5.68
N ILE A 85 10.39 1.23 5.31
CA ILE A 85 9.41 2.26 5.04
C ILE A 85 9.52 2.65 3.56
N PRO A 86 8.58 2.22 2.70
CA PRO A 86 8.60 2.62 1.30
C PRO A 86 8.31 4.12 1.18
N VAL A 87 9.07 4.81 0.35
CA VAL A 87 8.98 6.24 0.14
C VAL A 87 9.13 6.58 -1.34
N LEU A 88 8.52 7.70 -1.71
CA LEU A 88 8.80 8.41 -2.93
C LEU A 88 9.84 9.48 -2.67
N LEU A 89 10.94 9.44 -3.42
CA LEU A 89 12.03 10.39 -3.35
C LEU A 89 11.94 11.36 -4.52
N ASN A 90 11.96 12.64 -4.18
CA ASN A 90 12.29 13.75 -5.07
C ASN A 90 13.63 14.31 -4.63
N ALA A 91 14.49 14.70 -5.57
CA ALA A 91 15.74 15.37 -5.24
C ALA A 91 16.12 16.45 -6.24
N VAL A 92 16.90 17.41 -5.78
CA VAL A 92 17.46 18.45 -6.63
C VAL A 92 18.86 18.82 -6.19
N ARG A 93 19.74 19.06 -7.17
CA ARG A 93 21.09 19.56 -6.97
C ARG A 93 21.03 21.06 -6.74
N ARG A 94 21.71 21.51 -5.70
CA ARG A 94 21.90 22.92 -5.35
C ARG A 94 23.38 23.18 -5.17
N GLU A 95 23.75 24.44 -5.37
CA GLU A 95 25.04 24.95 -4.93
C GLU A 95 24.82 25.80 -3.69
N ARG A 96 25.55 25.50 -2.62
CA ARG A 96 25.56 26.29 -1.39
C ARG A 96 27.01 26.55 -1.01
N GLU A 97 27.40 27.83 -0.91
CA GLU A 97 28.77 28.23 -0.56
C GLU A 97 29.85 27.58 -1.44
N GLY A 98 29.58 27.41 -2.73
CA GLY A 98 30.50 26.76 -3.68
C GLY A 98 30.60 25.24 -3.55
N LYS A 99 29.73 24.61 -2.76
CA LYS A 99 29.65 23.15 -2.62
C LYS A 99 28.35 22.61 -3.22
N THR A 100 28.45 21.46 -3.87
CA THR A 100 27.30 20.69 -4.33
C THR A 100 26.57 20.07 -3.14
N VAL A 101 25.28 20.35 -3.04
CA VAL A 101 24.37 19.79 -2.04
C VAL A 101 23.15 19.22 -2.76
N PHE A 102 22.70 18.05 -2.32
CA PHE A 102 21.46 17.45 -2.75
C PHE A 102 20.39 17.72 -1.71
N GLU A 103 19.26 18.29 -2.13
CA GLU A 103 18.07 18.43 -1.30
C GLU A 103 17.07 17.37 -1.69
N PHE A 104 16.47 16.73 -0.70
CA PHE A 104 15.58 15.60 -0.89
C PHE A 104 14.25 15.85 -0.21
N ILE A 105 13.17 15.46 -0.88
CA ILE A 105 11.84 15.30 -0.29
C ILE A 105 11.50 13.81 -0.34
N LEU A 106 11.09 13.26 0.81
CA LEU A 106 10.74 11.86 1.00
C LEU A 106 9.29 11.76 1.46
N VAL A 107 8.43 11.16 0.64
CA VAL A 107 7.01 11.00 0.97
C VAL A 107 6.74 9.52 1.27
N PRO A 108 6.36 9.16 2.50
CA PRO A 108 5.99 7.79 2.84
C PRO A 108 4.83 7.30 1.96
N MET A 109 5.03 6.14 1.36
CA MET A 109 4.00 5.46 0.61
C MET A 109 3.25 4.53 1.55
N ARG A 110 1.96 4.78 1.76
CA ARG A 110 1.11 3.81 2.46
C ARG A 110 1.00 2.59 1.56
N ARG A 111 1.45 1.42 2.04
CA ARG A 111 1.42 0.20 1.24
C ARG A 111 -0.01 -0.06 0.77
N ARG A 112 -0.12 -0.34 -0.53
CA ARG A 112 -1.26 -0.91 -1.27
C ARG A 112 -1.81 -2.23 -0.70
N MET A 113 -1.28 -2.70 0.43
CA MET A 113 -1.74 -3.90 1.15
C MET A 113 -3.23 -3.80 1.50
N ASP A 114 -3.74 -2.61 1.83
CA ASP A 114 -5.17 -2.45 2.09
C ASP A 114 -6.02 -2.67 0.84
N TYR A 115 -5.54 -2.27 -0.34
CA TYR A 115 -6.25 -2.48 -1.60
C TYR A 115 -6.23 -3.95 -2.02
N GLU A 116 -5.09 -4.64 -1.91
CA GLU A 116 -4.99 -6.06 -2.24
C GLU A 116 -5.76 -6.92 -1.24
N GLN A 117 -5.76 -6.57 0.05
CA GLN A 117 -6.57 -7.24 1.07
C GLN A 117 -8.06 -6.98 0.89
N GLN A 118 -8.47 -5.75 0.57
CA GLN A 118 -9.86 -5.43 0.26
C GLN A 118 -10.34 -6.15 -1.00
N LEU A 119 -9.50 -6.21 -2.04
CA LEU A 119 -9.81 -6.91 -3.28
C LEU A 119 -9.96 -8.42 -3.03
N SER A 120 -9.01 -9.03 -2.32
CA SER A 120 -9.06 -10.44 -1.95
C SER A 120 -10.27 -10.77 -1.06
N ALA A 121 -10.59 -9.93 -0.07
CA ALA A 121 -11.75 -10.11 0.79
C ALA A 121 -13.08 -10.02 0.01
N SER A 122 -13.17 -9.09 -0.94
CA SER A 122 -14.33 -8.95 -1.83
C SER A 122 -14.52 -10.18 -2.72
N GLU A 123 -13.45 -10.69 -3.33
CA GLU A 123 -13.50 -11.90 -4.16
C GLU A 123 -13.96 -13.13 -3.36
N HIS A 124 -13.47 -13.29 -2.13
CA HIS A 124 -13.91 -14.38 -1.24
C HIS A 124 -15.38 -14.25 -0.86
N ALA A 125 -15.87 -13.05 -0.57
CA ALA A 125 -17.27 -12.81 -0.24
C ALA A 125 -18.20 -13.16 -1.42
N VAL A 126 -17.83 -12.75 -2.64
CA VAL A 126 -18.58 -13.07 -3.87
C VAL A 126 -18.60 -14.58 -4.13
N SER A 127 -17.45 -15.25 -4.00
CA SER A 127 -17.34 -16.69 -4.18
C SER A 127 -18.23 -17.46 -3.19
N LYS A 128 -18.22 -17.05 -1.92
CA LYS A 128 -19.07 -17.65 -0.88
C LYS A 128 -20.56 -17.43 -1.14
N ALA A 129 -20.96 -16.21 -1.51
CA ALA A 129 -22.34 -15.90 -1.83
C ALA A 129 -22.85 -16.73 -3.03
N LYS A 130 -22.01 -16.92 -4.06
CA LYS A 130 -22.35 -17.76 -5.22
C LYS A 130 -22.55 -19.23 -4.83
N LEU A 131 -21.65 -19.79 -4.02
CA LEU A 131 -21.79 -21.16 -3.50
C LEU A 131 -23.07 -21.34 -2.68
N GLU A 132 -23.43 -20.36 -1.85
CA GLU A 132 -24.68 -20.40 -1.08
C GLU A 132 -25.92 -20.32 -1.98
N LEU A 133 -25.90 -19.48 -3.01
CA LEU A 133 -26.98 -19.37 -3.98
C LEU A 133 -27.21 -20.70 -4.72
N GLU A 134 -26.15 -21.31 -5.26
CA GLU A 134 -26.22 -22.60 -5.95
C GLU A 134 -26.72 -23.74 -5.03
N ARG A 135 -26.44 -23.65 -3.72
CA ARG A 135 -26.94 -24.62 -2.74
C ARG A 135 -28.42 -24.43 -2.46
N LEU A 136 -28.88 -23.18 -2.36
CA LEU A 136 -30.29 -22.85 -2.18
C LEU A 136 -31.13 -23.24 -3.39
N GLU A 137 -30.65 -22.94 -4.60
CA GLU A 137 -31.30 -23.33 -5.87
C GLU A 137 -31.49 -24.84 -5.95
N ARG A 138 -30.44 -25.63 -5.71
CA ARG A 138 -30.54 -27.10 -5.66
C ARG A 138 -31.54 -27.60 -4.61
N THR A 139 -31.62 -26.91 -3.47
CA THR A 139 -32.57 -27.28 -2.41
C THR A 139 -34.00 -26.96 -2.81
N LEU A 140 -34.24 -25.83 -3.46
CA LEU A 140 -35.55 -25.44 -3.98
C LEU A 140 -36.00 -26.37 -5.09
N GLU A 141 -35.12 -26.72 -6.03
CA GLU A 141 -35.43 -27.69 -7.09
C GLU A 141 -35.80 -29.07 -6.51
N ARG A 142 -35.04 -29.55 -5.52
CA ARG A 142 -35.35 -30.81 -4.83
C ARG A 142 -36.72 -30.75 -4.16
N LYS A 143 -36.99 -29.72 -3.36
CA LYS A 143 -38.30 -29.54 -2.71
C LYS A 143 -39.44 -29.42 -3.71
N ARG A 144 -39.22 -28.76 -4.84
CA ARG A 144 -40.19 -28.64 -5.93
C ARG A 144 -40.51 -30.00 -6.55
N LYS A 145 -39.50 -30.82 -6.81
CA LYS A 145 -39.69 -32.20 -7.29
C LYS A 145 -40.42 -33.06 -6.26
N GLU A 146 -39.99 -33.03 -5.00
CA GLU A 146 -40.64 -33.75 -3.89
C GLU A 146 -42.13 -33.35 -3.74
N TRP A 147 -42.45 -32.06 -3.85
CA TRP A 147 -43.84 -31.56 -3.76
C TRP A 147 -44.69 -31.99 -4.96
N LEU A 148 -44.13 -31.96 -6.18
CA LEU A 148 -44.80 -32.45 -7.39
C LEU A 148 -45.05 -33.96 -7.33
N GLU A 149 -44.12 -34.73 -6.77
CA GLU A 149 -44.29 -36.17 -6.54
C GLU A 149 -45.34 -36.46 -5.46
N LEU A 150 -45.40 -35.68 -4.38
CA LEU A 150 -46.42 -35.83 -3.33
C LEU A 150 -47.82 -35.49 -3.84
N ASN A 151 -47.97 -34.39 -4.58
CA ASN A 151 -49.25 -33.98 -5.15
C ASN A 151 -49.67 -34.80 -6.37
N GLY A 152 -48.73 -35.48 -7.03
CA GLY A 152 -49.04 -36.52 -8.02
C GLY A 152 -49.43 -37.87 -7.38
N ARG A 153 -49.20 -38.05 -6.07
CA ARG A 153 -49.48 -39.28 -5.32
C ARG A 153 -50.71 -39.21 -4.43
N THR A 154 -51.46 -38.12 -4.38
CA THR A 154 -52.82 -38.16 -3.83
C THR A 154 -53.66 -39.09 -4.71
N PRO A 155 -54.08 -40.27 -4.21
CA PRO A 155 -55.06 -41.07 -4.92
C PRO A 155 -56.36 -40.26 -4.93
N GLY A 156 -57.09 -40.33 -6.05
CA GLY A 156 -58.46 -39.84 -6.08
C GLY A 156 -59.23 -40.37 -4.86
N GLY A 157 -59.80 -39.43 -4.10
CA GLY A 157 -60.52 -39.71 -2.87
C GLY A 157 -61.44 -38.55 -2.56
N GLU A 158 -62.63 -38.62 -3.18
CA GLU A 158 -63.90 -38.11 -2.68
C GLU A 158 -64.07 -36.61 -2.48
N SER A 159 -64.98 -36.02 -3.26
CA SER A 159 -66.03 -35.11 -2.75
C SER A 159 -67.12 -34.91 -3.81
N ALA A 160 -68.21 -35.67 -3.64
CA ALA A 160 -69.60 -35.26 -3.81
C ALA A 160 -70.02 -34.49 -5.08
N GLU A 161 -70.54 -35.23 -6.07
CA GLU A 161 -71.73 -34.79 -6.80
C GLU A 161 -72.96 -35.40 -6.11
N ALA A 162 -73.51 -34.65 -5.15
CA ALA A 162 -74.90 -34.75 -4.75
C ALA A 162 -75.60 -33.46 -5.21
N HIS A 163 -76.83 -33.60 -5.71
CA HIS A 163 -77.74 -32.61 -6.34
C HIS A 163 -77.64 -32.64 -7.88
N SER A 164 -78.70 -32.90 -8.67
CA SER A 164 -80.13 -32.76 -8.43
C SER A 164 -80.94 -33.50 -9.51
N SER A 165 -82.13 -33.96 -9.10
CA SER A 165 -83.35 -34.29 -9.88
C SER A 165 -83.57 -35.73 -10.33
#